data_AF-A0A967VLW5-F1
#
_entry.id   AF-A0A967VLW5-F1
#
_cell.length_a   1.000
_cell.length_b   1.000
_cell.length_c   1.000
_cell.angle_alpha   90.00
_cell.angle_beta   90.00
_cell.angle_gamma   90.00
#
_symmetry.space_group_name_H-M   'P 1'
#
loop_
_entity.id
_entity.type
_entity.pdbx_description
1 polymer ?
#
loop_
_entity_poly.entity_id
_entity_poly.type
_entity_poly.pdbx_seq_one_letter_code
_entity_poly.pdbx_strand_id
1 'polypeptide(L)' 'GLPAVLNVHGGPWARDTWGYDPEAQWLANRGYACVQVNFRGSAGYGKAFGNAGDKEWGRAMHTDLLDAVDHCVGQGWI' A
#
# COMPACT_ATOMS: atom_id res chain seq x y z
N GLY A 1 10.18 -4.02 15.65
CA GLY A 1 9.58 -4.23 14.33
C GLY A 1 9.88 -5.62 13.81
N LEU A 2 8.99 -6.10 12.94
CA LEU A 2 9.19 -7.27 12.08
C LEU A 2 9.80 -6.84 10.73
N PRO A 3 10.56 -7.70 10.03
CA PRO A 3 10.89 -7.40 8.64
C PRO A 3 9.58 -7.23 7.85
N ALA A 4 9.53 -6.24 6.96
CA ALA A 4 8.31 -5.89 6.24
C ALA A 4 8.44 -6.07 4.74
N VAL A 5 7.32 -6.38 4.10
CA VAL A 5 7.15 -6.27 2.65
C VAL A 5 6.02 -5.28 2.40
N LEU A 6 6.35 -4.19 1.71
CA LEU A 6 5.35 -3.28 1.14
C LEU A 6 4.80 -3.95 -0.12
N ASN A 7 3.64 -4.60 0.01
CA ASN A 7 2.99 -5.31 -1.09
C ASN A 7 2.05 -4.33 -1.83
N VAL A 8 2.50 -3.87 -2.99
CA VAL A 8 1.83 -2.82 -3.76
C VAL A 8 0.95 -3.45 -4.83
N HIS A 9 -0.35 -3.18 -4.78
CA HIS A 9 -1.28 -3.63 -5.82
C HIS A 9 -0.95 -3.04 -7.21
N GLY A 10 -1.35 -3.73 -8.28
CA GLY A 10 -1.04 -3.35 -9.65
C GLY A 10 -1.90 -2.23 -10.23
N GLY A 11 -1.33 -1.40 -11.12
CA GLY A 11 -2.01 -0.28 -11.81
C GLY A 11 -2.50 0.82 -10.87
N PRO A 12 -2.68 2.08 -11.31
CA PRO A 12 -3.17 3.10 -10.40
C PRO A 12 -4.65 2.87 -10.02
N TRP A 13 -5.45 2.26 -10.89
CA TRP A 13 -6.91 2.13 -10.70
C TRP A 13 -7.35 0.81 -10.07
N ALA A 14 -6.44 0.00 -9.52
CA ALA A 14 -6.82 -1.10 -8.64
C ALA A 14 -6.97 -0.59 -7.19
N ARG A 15 -7.31 -1.51 -6.29
CA ARG A 15 -7.22 -1.30 -4.84
C ARG A 15 -7.07 -2.65 -4.16
N ASP A 16 -6.43 -2.65 -3.01
CA ASP A 16 -6.56 -3.72 -2.04
C ASP A 16 -7.90 -3.59 -1.32
N THR A 17 -8.56 -4.73 -1.11
CA THR A 17 -9.80 -4.83 -0.35
C THR A 17 -9.59 -5.69 0.87
N TRP A 18 -10.32 -5.37 1.94
CA TRP A 18 -10.32 -6.22 3.12
C TRP A 18 -10.81 -7.63 2.79
N GLY A 19 -10.00 -8.65 3.11
CA GLY A 19 -10.31 -10.04 2.82
C GLY A 19 -9.09 -10.94 2.94
N TYR A 20 -9.29 -12.22 2.60
CA TYR A 20 -8.17 -13.15 2.48
C TYR A 20 -7.38 -12.82 1.21
N ASP A 21 -6.10 -12.49 1.38
CA ASP A 21 -5.13 -12.33 0.31
C ASP A 21 -4.05 -13.42 0.43
N PRO A 22 -3.94 -14.35 -0.53
CA PRO A 22 -3.02 -15.48 -0.42
C PRO A 22 -1.54 -15.07 -0.40
N GLU A 23 -1.17 -13.97 -1.05
CA GLU A 23 0.22 -13.48 -1.04
C GLU A 23 0.56 -12.87 0.31
N ALA A 24 -0.33 -12.05 0.88
CA ALA A 24 -0.18 -11.51 2.22
C ALA A 24 -0.10 -12.61 3.27
N GLN A 25 -0.92 -13.67 3.14
CA GLN A 25 -0.83 -14.83 4.04
C GLN A 25 0.50 -15.57 3.87
N TRP A 26 0.97 -15.74 2.64
CA TRP A 26 2.23 -16.42 2.35
C TRP A 26 3.45 -15.67 2.91
N LEU A 27 3.43 -14.33 2.83
CA LEU A 27 4.43 -13.44 3.43
C LEU A 27 4.38 -13.47 4.97
N ALA A 28 3.19 -13.35 5.55
CA ALA A 28 2.99 -13.44 6.99
C ALA A 28 3.49 -14.78 7.55
N ASN A 29 3.22 -15.88 6.84
CA ASN A 29 3.73 -17.20 7.19
C ASN A 29 5.27 -17.29 7.21
N ARG A 30 5.98 -16.42 6.48
CA ARG A 30 7.45 -16.31 6.46
C ARG A 30 8.01 -15.33 7.51
N GLY A 31 7.14 -14.80 8.37
CA GLY A 31 7.53 -13.87 9.43
C GLY A 31 7.63 -12.41 9.00
N TYR A 32 7.08 -12.06 7.83
CA TYR A 32 7.03 -10.67 7.38
C TYR A 32 5.74 -9.97 7.82
N ALA A 33 5.85 -8.69 8.20
CA ALA A 33 4.69 -7.81 8.18
C ALA A 33 4.36 -7.45 6.72
N CYS A 34 3.16 -7.78 6.26
CA CYS A 34 2.67 -7.40 4.94
C CYS A 34 1.96 -6.04 5.03
N VAL A 35 2.52 -5.01 4.41
CA VAL A 35 1.95 -3.66 4.36
C VAL A 35 1.29 -3.47 3.00
N GLN A 36 -0.03 -3.35 3.00
CA GLN A 36 -0.84 -3.06 1.81
C GLN A 36 -1.49 -1.69 1.99
N VAL A 37 -1.30 -0.79 1.03
CA VAL A 37 -1.83 0.57 1.09
C VAL A 37 -2.53 0.94 -0.21
N ASN A 38 -3.71 1.54 -0.08
CA ASN A 38 -4.40 2.17 -1.19
C ASN A 38 -3.88 3.61 -1.32
N PHE A 39 -2.89 3.81 -2.18
CA PHE A 39 -2.28 5.10 -2.50
C PHE A 39 -3.21 5.96 -3.38
N ARG A 40 -2.94 7.27 -3.52
CA ARG A 40 -3.74 8.14 -4.39
C ARG A 40 -3.80 7.58 -5.81
N GLY A 41 -4.97 7.62 -6.43
CA GLY A 41 -5.23 6.92 -7.70
C GLY A 41 -6.03 5.64 -7.52
N SER A 42 -5.92 4.94 -6.39
CA SER A 42 -6.64 3.69 -6.15
C SER A 42 -8.16 3.89 -6.27
N ALA A 43 -8.83 2.89 -6.85
CA ALA A 43 -10.26 2.97 -7.12
C ALA A 43 -11.10 2.92 -5.83
N GLY A 44 -12.37 3.33 -5.93
CA GLY A 44 -13.35 3.14 -4.85
C GLY A 44 -13.34 4.19 -3.73
N TYR A 45 -12.51 5.24 -3.83
CA TYR A 45 -12.44 6.37 -2.89
C TYR A 45 -12.96 7.70 -3.48
N GLY A 46 -13.68 7.63 -4.61
CA GLY A 46 -14.27 8.79 -5.29
C GLY A 46 -13.35 9.41 -6.34
N LYS A 47 -13.95 10.25 -7.21
CA LYS A 47 -13.27 10.84 -8.37
C LYS A 47 -12.05 11.68 -7.99
N ALA A 48 -12.14 12.45 -6.90
CA ALA A 48 -11.04 13.28 -6.44
C ALA A 48 -9.80 12.45 -6.09
N PHE A 49 -9.98 11.35 -5.36
CA PHE A 49 -8.88 10.46 -4.97
C PHE A 49 -8.30 9.70 -6.17
N GLY A 50 -9.16 9.21 -7.08
CA GLY A 50 -8.72 8.56 -8.32
C GLY A 50 -7.92 9.49 -9.24
N ASN A 51 -8.39 10.74 -9.42
CA ASN A 51 -7.71 11.72 -10.27
C ASN A 51 -6.44 12.29 -9.62
N ALA A 52 -6.28 12.16 -8.29
CA ALA A 52 -5.07 12.63 -7.60
C ALA A 52 -3.81 11.83 -7.98
N GLY A 53 -3.96 10.66 -8.63
CA GLY A 53 -2.85 9.91 -9.21
C GLY A 53 -2.45 10.35 -10.62
N ASP A 54 -3.24 11.19 -11.29
CA ASP A 54 -2.97 11.59 -12.67
C ASP A 54 -1.68 12.39 -12.76
N LYS A 55 -0.75 11.91 -13.58
CA LYS A 55 0.61 12.46 -13.69
C LYS A 55 1.39 12.40 -12.37
N GLU A 56 1.10 11.48 -11.46
CA GLU A 56 1.86 11.37 -10.20
C GLU A 56 2.65 10.07 -10.05
N TRP A 57 2.78 9.29 -11.13
CA TRP A 57 3.59 8.08 -11.17
C TRP A 57 5.07 8.39 -10.92
N GLY A 58 5.65 7.72 -9.92
CA GLY A 58 7.02 8.00 -9.45
C GLY A 58 7.17 9.34 -8.72
N ARG A 59 6.08 10.08 -8.48
CA ARG A 59 6.05 11.35 -7.74
C ARG A 59 5.18 11.21 -6.49
N ALA A 60 4.11 11.99 -6.36
CA ALA A 60 3.33 12.03 -5.13
C ALA A 60 2.63 10.70 -4.81
N MET A 61 2.40 9.83 -5.80
CA MET A 61 1.94 8.47 -5.53
C MET A 61 3.02 7.60 -4.87
N HIS A 62 4.29 7.79 -5.22
CA HIS A 62 5.38 7.07 -4.59
C HIS A 62 5.57 7.53 -3.14
N THR A 63 5.36 8.82 -2.86
CA THR A 63 5.44 9.32 -1.48
C THR A 63 4.35 8.73 -0.60
N ASP A 64 3.14 8.46 -1.10
CA ASP A 64 2.10 7.78 -0.31
C ASP A 64 2.56 6.38 0.17
N LEU A 65 3.35 5.68 -0.64
CA LEU A 65 3.92 4.38 -0.26
C LEU A 65 5.00 4.55 0.83
N LEU A 66 5.84 5.57 0.71
CA LEU A 66 6.87 5.88 1.71
C LEU A 66 6.24 6.32 3.04
N ASP A 67 5.22 7.17 2.98
CA ASP A 67 4.47 7.64 4.16
C ASP A 67 3.85 6.47 4.93
N ALA A 68 3.35 5.44 4.23
CA ALA A 68 2.84 4.22 4.85
C ALA A 68 3.92 3.45 5.60
N VAL A 69 5.11 3.32 5.00
CA VAL A 69 6.27 2.66 5.64
C VAL A 69 6.73 3.46 6.86
N ASP A 70 6.90 4.77 6.72
CA ASP A 70 7.31 5.66 7.80
C ASP A 70 6.33 5.64 8.97
N HIS A 71 5.02 5.57 8.68
CA HIS A 71 4.00 5.38 9.70
C HIS A 71 4.22 4.08 10.48
N CYS A 72 4.38 2.94 9.78
CA CYS A 72 4.59 1.65 10.44
C CYS A 72 5.89 1.61 11.26
N VAL A 73 6.96 2.25 10.78
CA VAL A 73 8.21 2.42 11.54
C VAL A 73 7.98 3.26 12.80
N GLY A 74 7.27 4.39 12.68
CA GLY A 74 6.94 5.27 13.81
C GLY A 74 6.08 4.59 14.87
N GLN A 75 5.26 3.61 14.50
CA GLN A 75 4.52 2.76 15.45
C GLN A 75 5.35 1.61 16.04
N GLY A 76 6.56 1.35 15.53
CA GLY A 76 7.41 0.22 15.93
C GLY A 76 6.93 -1.14 15.44
N TRP A 77 5.95 -1.18 14.53
CA TRP A 77 5.41 -2.41 13.95
C TRP A 77 6.44 -3.11 13.06
N ILE A 78 7.19 -2.32 12.30
CA ILE A 78 8.27 -2.77 11.40
C ILE A 78 9.59 -2.10 11.78
#